data_AF-A0A5C7I4C9-F1
#
_entry.id   AF-A0A5C7I4C9-F1
#
_cell.length_a   1.000
_cell.length_b   1.000
_cell.length_c   1.000
_cell.angle_alpha   90.00
_cell.angle_beta   90.00
_cell.angle_gamma   90.00
#
_symmetry.space_group_name_H-M   'P 1'
#
loop_
_entity.id
_entity.type
_entity.pdbx_description
1 polymer ?
#
loop_
_entity_poly.entity_id
_entity_poly.type
_entity_poly.pdbx_seq_one_letter_code
_entity_poly.pdbx_strand_id
1 'polypeptide(L)'
;MRQQIHSWLQLSERKGPVTAVFKTSDGFTHAGSAIAQSGCWSMLKSGLTVNASSSAEIYFQNNNTSIEIWVDSVSLQPFTQEEWRSYQDESIEKVKLGDVV
;
A
#
# COMPACT_ATOMS: atom_id res chain seq x y z
N MET A 1 9.53 12.54 -0.61
CA MET A 1 10.03 11.32 0.07
C MET A 1 9.25 10.13 -0.49
N ARG A 2 9.85 8.95 -0.65
CA ARG A 2 9.09 7.75 -1.04
C ARG A 2 8.61 7.01 0.18
N GLN A 3 7.35 6.65 0.17
CA GLN A 3 6.68 5.93 1.23
C GLN A 3 6.18 4.61 0.65
N GLN A 4 6.34 3.54 1.40
CA GLN A 4 5.66 2.27 1.16
C GLN A 4 4.52 2.15 2.16
N ILE A 5 3.32 1.83 1.67
CA ILE A 5 2.14 1.55 2.50
C ILE A 5 1.86 0.05 2.50
N HIS A 6 1.63 -0.51 3.70
CA HIS A 6 1.05 -1.83 3.88
C HIS A 6 -0.20 -1.75 4.76
N SER A 7 -1.22 -2.53 4.43
CA SER A 7 -2.40 -2.70 5.27
C SER A 7 -3.13 -4.00 4.95
N TRP A 8 -3.72 -4.64 5.95
CA TRP A 8 -4.69 -5.71 5.73
C TRP A 8 -6.09 -5.13 5.60
N LEU A 9 -6.81 -5.58 4.58
CA LEU A 9 -8.15 -5.10 4.24
C LEU A 9 -9.13 -6.27 4.17
N GLN A 10 -10.32 -6.08 4.74
CA GLN A 10 -11.45 -6.99 4.64
C GLN A 10 -12.73 -6.18 4.46
N LEU A 11 -13.69 -6.72 3.71
CA LEU A 11 -15.02 -6.12 3.57
C LEU A 11 -16.00 -6.91 4.43
N SER A 12 -17.03 -6.26 4.96
CA SER A 12 -18.10 -6.98 5.67
C SER A 12 -18.84 -7.93 4.72
N GLU A 13 -19.08 -7.49 3.48
CA GLU A 13 -19.83 -8.23 2.47
C GLU A 13 -19.26 -8.02 1.06
N ARG A 14 -19.56 -8.99 0.19
CA ARG A 14 -19.18 -8.99 -1.24
C ARG A 14 -17.66 -8.91 -1.44
N LYS A 15 -17.26 -8.87 -2.71
CA LYS A 15 -15.88 -8.70 -3.16
C LYS A 15 -15.79 -7.37 -3.90
N GLY A 16 -14.76 -6.57 -3.64
CA GLY A 16 -14.61 -5.28 -4.29
C GLY A 16 -13.25 -4.62 -4.06
N PRO A 17 -12.94 -3.58 -4.85
CA PRO A 17 -11.72 -2.82 -4.67
C PRO A 17 -11.82 -1.92 -3.43
N VAL A 18 -10.78 -1.92 -2.61
CA VAL A 18 -10.57 -0.91 -1.56
C VAL A 18 -9.36 -0.09 -1.97
N THR A 19 -9.55 1.22 -2.08
CA THR A 19 -8.53 2.17 -2.54
C THR A 19 -8.01 2.97 -1.36
N ALA A 20 -6.68 3.00 -1.20
CA ALA A 20 -6.01 3.87 -0.26
C ALA A 20 -5.81 5.26 -0.89
N VAL A 21 -6.23 6.31 -0.19
CA VAL A 21 -6.14 7.70 -0.65
C VAL A 21 -5.49 8.54 0.43
N PHE A 22 -4.43 9.26 0.07
CA PHE A 22 -3.82 10.25 0.94
C PHE A 22 -4.48 11.60 0.71
N LYS A 23 -4.84 12.27 1.80
CA LYS A 23 -5.29 13.66 1.80
C LYS A 23 -4.20 14.52 2.42
N THR A 24 -3.69 15.47 1.65
CA THR A 24 -2.74 16.49 2.09
C THR A 24 -3.36 17.88 1.91
N SER A 25 -2.62 18.92 2.27
CA SER A 25 -3.00 20.30 1.97
C SER A 25 -3.14 20.57 0.46
N ASP A 26 -2.39 19.82 -0.37
CA ASP A 26 -2.41 19.92 -1.83
C ASP A 26 -3.56 19.14 -2.50
N GLY A 27 -4.31 18.35 -1.73
CA GLY A 27 -5.48 17.61 -2.22
C GLY A 27 -5.41 16.10 -1.95
N PHE A 28 -6.01 15.32 -2.85
CA PHE A 28 -6.13 13.87 -2.72
C PHE A 28 -5.25 13.13 -3.72
N THR A 29 -4.49 12.14 -3.24
CA THR A 29 -3.63 11.29 -4.06
C THR A 29 -3.96 9.82 -3.84
N HIS A 30 -4.26 9.09 -4.92
CA HIS A 30 -4.47 7.65 -4.85
C HIS A 30 -3.13 6.92 -4.64
N ALA A 31 -3.04 6.17 -3.55
CA ALA A 31 -1.83 5.45 -3.18
C ALA A 31 -1.81 4.01 -3.68
N GLY A 32 -2.96 3.41 -3.96
CA GLY A 32 -3.06 2.04 -4.45
C GLY A 32 -4.43 1.45 -4.18
N SER A 33 -4.68 0.25 -4.68
CA SER A 33 -5.93 -0.47 -4.48
C SER A 33 -5.66 -1.95 -4.36
N ALA A 34 -6.46 -2.64 -3.55
CA ALA A 34 -6.46 -4.09 -3.45
C ALA A 34 -7.91 -4.59 -3.48
N ILE A 35 -8.10 -5.78 -4.04
CA ILE A 35 -9.40 -6.44 -3.98
C ILE A 35 -9.53 -7.12 -2.62
N ALA A 36 -10.53 -6.71 -1.85
CA ALA A 36 -10.88 -7.31 -0.57
C ALA A 36 -12.25 -7.99 -0.67
N GLN A 37 -12.53 -8.91 0.24
CA GLN A 37 -13.81 -9.61 0.30
C GLN A 37 -14.16 -10.05 1.72
N SER A 38 -15.42 -10.39 1.93
CA SER A 38 -15.88 -10.97 3.21
C SER A 38 -15.16 -12.26 3.57
N GLY A 39 -14.76 -12.37 4.83
CA GLY A 39 -14.11 -13.55 5.40
C GLY A 39 -12.65 -13.78 4.97
N CYS A 40 -12.06 -12.92 4.12
CA CYS A 40 -10.66 -13.06 3.69
C CYS A 40 -9.89 -11.74 3.79
N TRP A 41 -8.84 -11.71 4.60
CA TRP A 41 -7.91 -10.58 4.67
C TRP A 41 -7.04 -10.54 3.42
N SER A 42 -7.02 -9.39 2.75
CA SER A 42 -6.22 -9.13 1.56
C SER A 42 -5.25 -8.00 1.83
N MET A 43 -3.98 -8.19 1.44
CA MET A 43 -2.95 -7.19 1.68
C MET A 43 -2.96 -6.13 0.58
N LEU A 44 -3.04 -4.86 0.97
CA LEU A 44 -2.67 -3.73 0.11
C LEU A 44 -1.20 -3.41 0.36
N LYS A 45 -0.39 -3.50 -0.69
CA LYS A 45 1.00 -3.07 -0.69
C LYS A 45 1.21 -2.15 -1.87
N SER A 46 1.61 -0.91 -1.61
CA SER A 46 1.87 0.06 -2.67
C SER A 46 2.99 1.03 -2.30
N GLY A 47 3.60 1.61 -3.33
CA GLY A 47 4.57 2.69 -3.19
C GLY A 47 3.94 4.02 -3.60
N LEU A 48 4.30 5.09 -2.89
CA LEU A 48 3.82 6.43 -3.15
C LEU A 48 4.97 7.43 -3.06
N THR A 49 5.02 8.37 -4.00
CA THR A 49 5.88 9.55 -3.90
C THR A 49 4.99 10.74 -3.64
N VAL A 50 4.96 11.23 -2.41
CA VAL A 50 4.29 12.50 -2.06
C VAL A 50 5.35 13.56 -1.85
N ASN A 51 5.15 14.71 -2.47
CA ASN A 51 5.95 15.90 -2.22
C ASN A 51 5.22 16.84 -1.26
N ALA A 52 4.89 16.34 -0.08
CA ALA A 52 4.22 17.12 0.97
C ALA A 52 5.12 17.13 2.21
N SER A 53 5.31 18.33 2.76
CA SER A 53 5.99 18.57 4.04
C SER A 53 5.00 18.73 5.20
N SER A 54 3.69 18.62 4.94
CA SER A 54 2.61 18.77 5.92
C SER A 54 2.08 17.42 6.41
N SER A 55 1.27 17.45 7.48
CA SER A 55 0.47 16.32 7.91
C SER A 55 -0.39 15.77 6.77
N ALA A 56 -0.64 14.46 6.80
CA ALA A 56 -1.46 13.76 5.82
C ALA A 56 -2.40 12.77 6.52
N GLU A 57 -3.59 12.62 5.97
CA GLU A 57 -4.57 11.63 6.41
C GLU A 57 -4.66 10.51 5.36
N ILE A 58 -4.90 9.27 5.80
CA ILE A 58 -5.10 8.13 4.91
C ILE A 58 -6.54 7.67 5.04
N TYR A 59 -7.20 7.53 3.89
CA TYR A 59 -8.55 7.02 3.76
C TYR A 59 -8.52 5.69 3.00
N PHE A 60 -9.34 4.75 3.46
CA PHE A 60 -9.65 3.53 2.72
C PHE A 60 -11.08 3.65 2.20
N GLN A 61 -11.25 3.55 0.88
CA GLN A 61 -12.51 3.86 0.21
C GLN A 61 -12.98 2.70 -0.67
N ASN A 62 -14.30 2.51 -0.70
CA ASN A 62 -15.00 1.61 -1.61
C ASN A 62 -16.18 2.37 -2.23
N ASN A 63 -16.52 2.10 -3.49
CA ASN A 63 -17.63 2.78 -4.18
C ASN A 63 -19.00 2.42 -3.58
N ASN A 64 -19.12 1.27 -2.92
CA ASN A 64 -20.30 0.88 -2.18
C ASN A 64 -20.19 1.41 -0.75
N THR A 65 -20.98 2.43 -0.42
CA THR A 65 -20.99 3.04 0.91
C THR A 65 -21.82 2.25 1.93
N SER A 66 -22.50 1.19 1.50
CA SER A 66 -23.35 0.36 2.36
C SER A 66 -22.61 -0.85 2.96
N ILE A 67 -21.30 -0.95 2.75
CA ILE A 67 -20.46 -2.01 3.33
C ILE A 67 -19.41 -1.41 4.26
N GLU A 68 -19.00 -2.21 5.24
CA GLU A 68 -17.92 -1.83 6.14
C GLU A 68 -16.58 -2.28 5.55
N ILE A 69 -15.56 -1.48 5.81
CA ILE A 69 -14.17 -1.80 5.50
C ILE A 69 -13.46 -1.99 6.83
N TRP A 70 -12.99 -3.21 7.10
CA TRP A 70 -12.11 -3.46 8.22
C TRP A 70 -10.67 -3.36 7.77
N VAL A 71 -9.86 -2.70 8.59
CA VAL A 71 -8.47 -2.39 8.30
C VAL A 71 -7.64 -2.78 9.51
N ASP A 72 -6.54 -3.49 9.28
CA ASP A 72 -5.61 -3.89 10.34
C ASP A 72 -4.15 -3.69 9.89
N SER A 73 -3.27 -3.49 10.87
CA SER A 73 -1.81 -3.44 10.74
C SER A 73 -1.34 -2.45 9.67
N VAL A 74 -1.89 -1.24 9.70
CA VAL A 74 -1.49 -0.16 8.80
C VAL A 74 -0.07 0.28 9.13
N SER A 75 0.80 0.28 8.14
CA SER A 75 2.17 0.77 8.27
C SER A 75 2.57 1.65 7.10
N LEU A 76 3.41 2.64 7.42
CA LEU A 76 4.09 3.50 6.44
C LEU A 76 5.58 3.41 6.69
N GLN A 77 6.32 3.05 5.66
CA GLN A 77 7.77 2.94 5.74
C GLN A 77 8.43 3.85 4.70
N PRO A 78 9.21 4.87 5.13
CA PRO A 78 9.99 5.67 4.22
C PRO A 78 11.16 4.86 3.65
N PHE A 79 11.53 5.14 2.41
CA PHE A 79 12.78 4.64 1.82
C PHE A 79 13.37 5.64 0.82
N THR A 80 14.68 5.59 0.66
CA THR A 80 15.45 6.38 -0.31
C THR A 80 15.56 5.66 -1.65
N GLN A 81 15.95 6.38 -2.71
CA GLN A 81 16.17 5.76 -4.01
C GLN A 81 17.35 4.78 -3.97
N GLU A 82 18.36 5.11 -3.18
CA GLU A 82 19.58 4.34 -2.98
C GLU A 82 19.27 3.02 -2.27
N GLU A 83 18.51 3.07 -1.16
CA GLU A 83 18.06 1.86 -0.47
C GLU A 83 17.24 0.96 -1.39
N TRP A 84 16.29 1.53 -2.16
CA TRP A 84 15.49 0.76 -3.10
C TRP A 84 16.34 0.07 -4.17
N ARG A 85 17.33 0.77 -4.74
CA ARG A 85 18.27 0.19 -5.71
C ARG A 85 19.10 -0.92 -5.10
N SER A 86 19.66 -0.68 -3.91
CA SER A 86 20.46 -1.68 -3.19
C SER A 86 19.65 -2.95 -2.91
N TYR A 87 18.40 -2.82 -2.48
CA TYR A 87 17.51 -3.97 -2.27
C TYR A 87 17.20 -4.72 -3.56
N GLN A 88 17.03 -3.99 -4.67
CA GLN A 88 16.79 -4.61 -5.97
C GLN A 88 18.02 -5.38 -6.45
N ASP A 89 19.21 -4.80 -6.34
CA ASP A 89 20.47 -5.45 -6.72
C ASP A 89 20.71 -6.71 -5.88
N GLU A 90 20.52 -6.64 -4.57
CA GLU A 90 20.63 -7.81 -3.67
C GLU A 90 19.62 -8.91 -4.03
N SER A 91 18.38 -8.54 -4.37
CA SER A 91 17.36 -9.50 -4.78
C SER A 91 17.73 -10.19 -6.10
N ILE A 92 18.30 -9.45 -7.05
CA ILE A 92 18.78 -9.99 -8.33
C ILE A 92 19.97 -10.91 -8.11
N GLU A 93 20.93 -10.52 -7.26
CA GLU A 93 22.09 -11.34 -6.93
C GLU A 93 21.68 -12.65 -6.25
N LYS A 94 20.74 -12.62 -5.32
CA LYS A 94 20.20 -13.84 -4.67
C LYS A 94 19.61 -14.82 -5.68
N VAL A 95 18.87 -14.33 -6.68
CA VAL A 95 18.33 -15.19 -7.75
C VAL A 95 19.47 -15.76 -8.60
N LYS A 96 20.41 -14.92 -9.03
CA LYS A 96 21.57 -15.35 -9.84
C LYS A 96 22.45 -16.38 -9.13
N LEU A 97 22.63 -16.24 -7.81
CA LEU A 97 23.44 -17.16 -7.00
C LEU A 97 22.67 -18.44 -6.66
N GLY A 98 21.34 -18.37 -6.53
CA GLY A 98 20.46 -19.52 -6.29
C GLY A 98 20.29 -20.46 -7.49
N ASP A 99 20.69 -20.04 -8.70
CA ASP A 99 20.74 -20.87 -9.91
C ASP A 99 22.10 -21.57 -10.11
N VAL A 100 23.08 -21.32 -9.23
CA VAL A 100 24.36 -22.06 -9.20
C VAL A 100 24.32 -23.04 -8.03
N VAL A 101 23.89 -24.27 -8.35
CA VAL A 101 23.86 -25.45 -7.45
C VAL A 101 25.20 -25.69 -6.77
#